data_AF-A0A8H8SUP2-F1
#
_entry.id   AF-A0A8H8SUP2-F1
#
_cell.length_a   1.000
_cell.length_b   1.000
_cell.length_c   1.000
_cell.angle_alpha   90.00
_cell.angle_beta   90.00
_cell.angle_gamma   90.00
#
_symmetry.space_group_name_H-M   'P 1'
#
loop_
_entity.id
_entity.type
_entity.pdbx_description
1 polymer ?
#
loop_
_entity_poly.entity_id
_entity_poly.type
_entity_poly.pdbx_seq_one_letter_code
_entity_poly.pdbx_strand_id
1 'polypeptide(L)'
;MQYTNNIDQGIGQLTGPSQCRSVTDPTTGFMDNSALRFGGLSPELIIQVLHYCESSTILRFGATCKLFYNIVTRSVSLQLHLELEANGLEILNGSFEREASYAVVLRDLRRFRDAWLDLDFSRPVEKMIGNSEMLLWELREGFYIRAFSQNTRRFSDTIQFIPLDPGIPERSPLLFDFEFNEFTADPDQGLLAILSRAPHMDPRIYVHLRSSDTGLAHPLARHPRLTAEFDFEPPYFWPGYSIEVMGHIVLVKVMNIHDYRYGLLIWDWSSGALLNRISSQGAICDFAFLDEQHLVVSSGRGSNQAHLDTLELLIFALSKDDSAPTNSNGYVRVADLPVSEPVLRLGFPPIKDSSKLSHSGFFLRAQPTPGRAMHTSSATFVYPMLPL
;
A
#
# COMPACT_ATOMS: atom_id res chain seq x y z
N MET A 1 31.42 -1.88 -27.68
CA MET A 1 30.22 -2.00 -28.54
C MET A 1 29.34 -0.80 -28.24
N GLN A 2 29.47 0.25 -29.07
CA GLN A 2 28.55 1.38 -29.10
C GLN A 2 27.46 1.05 -30.11
N TYR A 3 26.19 1.26 -29.75
CA TYR A 3 25.09 1.32 -30.69
C TYR A 3 24.48 2.71 -30.63
N THR A 4 24.77 3.50 -31.66
CA THR A 4 24.00 4.65 -32.12
C THR A 4 22.97 4.19 -33.15
N ASN A 5 21.78 4.80 -33.16
CA ASN A 5 20.93 5.18 -34.31
C ASN A 5 19.50 5.51 -33.83
N ASN A 6 19.09 6.78 -33.91
CA ASN A 6 18.40 7.45 -35.04
C ASN A 6 16.88 7.26 -34.98
N ILE A 7 16.14 8.33 -34.69
CA ILE A 7 14.95 8.73 -35.46
C ILE A 7 14.88 10.26 -35.46
N ASP A 8 15.26 10.86 -36.58
CA ASP A 8 14.87 12.20 -36.99
C ASP A 8 14.30 12.04 -38.41
N GLN A 9 13.04 12.43 -38.64
CA GLN A 9 12.55 13.04 -39.89
C GLN A 9 11.03 13.22 -39.83
N GLY A 10 10.60 14.48 -39.92
CA GLY A 10 9.19 14.84 -40.09
C GLY A 10 8.87 16.33 -39.93
N ILE A 11 9.76 17.24 -40.36
CA ILE A 11 9.47 18.68 -40.38
C ILE A 11 9.11 19.09 -41.81
N GLY A 12 7.82 19.24 -42.07
CA GLY A 12 7.29 19.94 -43.24
C GLY A 12 7.22 21.44 -42.96
N GLN A 13 7.93 22.23 -43.77
CA GLN A 13 7.83 23.69 -43.82
C GLN A 13 6.49 24.12 -44.43
N LEU A 14 5.76 25.04 -43.78
CA LEU A 14 4.78 25.92 -44.43
C LEU A 14 4.79 27.34 -43.79
N THR A 15 5.50 28.24 -44.47
CA THR A 15 5.15 29.65 -44.79
C THR A 15 4.51 30.60 -43.75
N GLY A 16 5.28 31.63 -43.37
CA GLY A 16 4.91 33.06 -43.51
C GLY A 16 3.91 33.72 -42.53
N PRO A 17 4.15 34.98 -42.09
CA PRO A 17 3.33 35.64 -41.08
C PRO A 17 2.07 36.28 -41.68
N SER A 18 0.90 35.97 -41.13
CA SER A 18 -0.35 36.67 -41.47
C SER A 18 -0.50 37.92 -40.61
N GLN A 19 -0.44 39.07 -41.27
CA GLN A 19 -0.69 40.39 -40.70
C GLN A 19 -2.11 40.51 -40.13
N CYS A 20 -2.22 41.10 -38.94
CA CYS A 20 -3.48 41.67 -38.45
C CYS A 20 -3.93 42.79 -39.40
N ARG A 21 -5.05 42.60 -40.10
CA ARG A 21 -5.79 43.67 -40.75
C ARG A 21 -6.97 44.08 -39.86
N SER A 22 -6.93 45.31 -39.38
CA SER A 22 -8.10 46.00 -38.84
C SER A 22 -9.07 46.30 -39.99
N VAL A 23 -10.25 45.69 -39.95
CA VAL A 23 -11.40 46.15 -40.73
C VAL A 23 -12.45 46.61 -39.73
N THR A 24 -12.65 47.92 -39.67
CA THR A 24 -13.79 48.58 -39.05
C THR A 24 -14.96 48.52 -40.01
N ASP A 25 -16.07 47.94 -39.61
CA ASP A 25 -17.39 48.40 -40.03
C ASP A 25 -18.44 48.09 -38.93
N PRO A 26 -19.39 49.01 -38.65
CA PRO A 26 -20.26 48.96 -37.49
C PRO A 26 -21.60 48.28 -37.80
N THR A 27 -22.41 48.10 -36.76
CA THR A 27 -23.83 47.69 -36.75
C THR A 27 -24.14 46.19 -36.90
N THR A 28 -24.24 45.52 -35.74
CA THR A 28 -25.49 44.86 -35.29
C THR A 28 -25.31 44.40 -33.84
N GLY A 29 -26.16 44.92 -32.95
CA GLY A 29 -26.15 44.62 -31.53
C GLY A 29 -26.91 43.35 -31.17
N PHE A 30 -26.68 42.92 -29.94
CA PHE A 30 -27.42 41.92 -29.15
C PHE A 30 -27.22 40.44 -29.52
N MET A 31 -26.19 39.83 -28.92
CA MET A 31 -26.35 39.05 -27.68
C MET A 31 -24.95 38.87 -27.07
N ASP A 32 -24.70 39.62 -26.01
CA ASP A 32 -23.51 39.50 -25.18
C ASP A 32 -23.60 38.17 -24.43
N ASN A 33 -23.06 37.11 -25.06
CA ASN A 33 -22.79 35.86 -24.39
C ASN A 33 -21.56 36.11 -23.51
N SER A 34 -21.80 36.72 -22.36
CA SER A 34 -20.83 36.95 -21.30
C SER A 34 -20.46 35.63 -20.62
N ALA A 35 -20.00 34.65 -21.41
CA ALA A 35 -19.15 33.60 -20.91
C ALA A 35 -17.89 34.31 -20.46
N LEU A 36 -17.69 34.41 -19.14
CA LEU A 36 -16.44 34.89 -18.53
C LEU A 36 -15.28 34.20 -19.25
N ARG A 37 -14.60 34.95 -20.14
CA ARG A 37 -13.40 34.43 -20.79
C ARG A 37 -12.39 34.24 -19.68
N PHE A 38 -11.80 33.04 -19.59
CA PHE A 38 -10.75 32.74 -18.60
C PHE A 38 -9.63 33.79 -18.57
N GLY A 39 -9.38 34.47 -19.69
CA GLY A 39 -8.40 35.57 -19.76
C GLY A 39 -8.74 36.83 -18.94
N GLY A 40 -9.96 36.95 -18.40
CA GLY A 40 -10.36 38.04 -17.50
C GLY A 40 -10.34 37.68 -16.01
N LEU A 41 -10.08 36.40 -15.67
CA LEU A 41 -9.95 35.95 -14.29
C LEU A 41 -8.54 36.24 -13.76
N SER A 42 -8.41 36.45 -12.44
CA SER A 42 -7.10 36.55 -11.83
C SER A 42 -6.39 35.18 -11.88
N PRO A 43 -5.05 35.15 -11.97
CA PRO A 43 -4.29 33.90 -11.96
C PRO A 43 -4.63 32.99 -10.77
N GLU A 44 -4.92 33.56 -9.61
CA GLU A 44 -5.25 32.82 -8.38
C GLU A 44 -6.56 32.05 -8.52
N LEU A 45 -7.59 32.66 -9.11
CA LEU A 45 -8.88 32.00 -9.38
C LEU A 45 -8.72 30.89 -10.42
N ILE A 46 -7.91 31.13 -11.45
CA ILE A 46 -7.59 30.10 -12.46
C ILE A 46 -6.89 28.92 -11.79
N ILE A 47 -5.89 29.17 -10.94
CA ILE A 47 -5.18 28.13 -10.18
C ILE A 47 -6.15 27.35 -9.29
N GLN A 48 -7.06 28.01 -8.58
CA GLN A 48 -8.07 27.35 -7.76
C GLN A 48 -8.99 26.45 -8.57
N VAL A 49 -9.47 26.91 -9.73
CA VAL A 49 -10.31 26.10 -10.63
C VAL A 49 -9.53 24.88 -11.13
N LEU A 50 -8.25 25.05 -11.49
CA LEU A 50 -7.41 23.97 -11.99
C LEU A 50 -7.08 22.90 -10.94
N HIS A 51 -7.07 23.23 -9.65
CA HIS A 51 -6.92 22.22 -8.58
C HIS A 51 -8.10 21.23 -8.50
N TYR A 52 -9.24 21.55 -9.10
CA TYR A 52 -10.38 20.61 -9.22
C TYR A 52 -10.34 19.79 -10.51
N CYS A 53 -9.27 19.90 -11.30
CA CYS A 53 -9.12 19.20 -12.57
C CYS A 53 -8.05 18.10 -12.48
N GLU A 54 -8.21 17.06 -13.30
CA GLU A 54 -7.17 16.07 -13.53
C GLU A 54 -5.97 16.67 -14.25
N SER A 55 -4.80 16.07 -14.08
CA SER A 55 -3.54 16.49 -14.71
C SER A 55 -3.66 16.60 -16.23
N SER A 56 -4.40 15.69 -16.86
CA SER A 56 -4.66 15.71 -18.30
C SER A 56 -5.33 17.01 -18.76
N THR A 57 -6.26 17.54 -17.94
CA THR A 57 -6.99 18.78 -18.22
C THR A 57 -6.13 20.00 -17.95
N ILE A 58 -5.36 20.00 -16.85
CA ILE A 58 -4.41 21.08 -16.51
C ILE A 58 -3.38 21.27 -17.63
N LEU A 59 -2.80 20.17 -18.14
CA LEU A 59 -1.80 20.21 -19.22
C LEU A 59 -2.42 20.71 -20.54
N ARG A 60 -3.63 20.25 -20.89
CA ARG A 60 -4.35 20.77 -22.07
C ARG A 60 -4.65 22.26 -21.95
N PHE A 61 -5.06 22.73 -20.77
CA PHE A 61 -5.28 24.15 -20.51
C PHE A 61 -4.00 24.96 -20.74
N GLY A 62 -2.86 24.50 -20.21
CA GLY A 62 -1.55 25.12 -20.42
C GLY A 62 -1.13 25.16 -21.89
N ALA A 63 -1.53 24.18 -22.70
CA ALA A 63 -1.20 24.12 -24.13
C ALA A 63 -1.97 25.13 -25.00
N THR A 64 -3.02 25.78 -24.48
CA THR A 64 -3.86 26.69 -25.29
C THR A 64 -3.22 28.04 -25.60
N CYS A 65 -2.47 28.63 -24.66
CA CYS A 65 -1.80 29.92 -24.87
C CYS A 65 -0.64 30.15 -23.89
N LYS A 66 0.25 31.10 -24.24
CA LYS A 66 1.42 31.44 -23.42
C LYS A 66 1.07 31.94 -22.01
N LEU A 67 -0.06 32.62 -21.84
CA LEU A 67 -0.50 33.09 -20.53
C LEU A 67 -0.81 31.89 -19.62
N PHE A 68 -1.62 30.96 -20.11
CA PHE A 68 -2.04 29.79 -19.34
C PHE A 68 -0.90 28.80 -19.14
N TYR A 69 -0.03 28.63 -20.13
CA TYR A 69 1.23 27.91 -19.98
C TYR A 69 2.06 28.45 -18.80
N ASN A 70 2.21 29.78 -18.71
CA ASN A 70 2.94 30.40 -17.60
C ASN A 70 2.25 30.19 -16.25
N ILE A 71 0.91 30.24 -16.19
CA ILE A 71 0.16 29.97 -14.95
C ILE A 71 0.44 28.54 -14.48
N VAL A 72 0.31 27.54 -15.37
CA VAL A 72 0.52 26.12 -15.03
C VAL A 72 1.98 25.85 -14.64
N THR A 73 2.94 26.40 -15.38
CA THR A 73 4.37 26.11 -15.16
C THR A 73 4.99 26.87 -13.99
N ARG A 74 4.50 28.07 -13.67
CA ARG A 74 5.05 28.90 -12.58
C ARG A 74 4.31 28.72 -11.26
N SER A 75 3.09 28.17 -11.27
CA SER A 75 2.36 27.89 -10.04
C SER A 75 2.93 26.66 -9.33
N VAL A 76 3.59 26.87 -8.19
CA VAL A 76 4.15 25.79 -7.36
C VAL A 76 3.08 24.78 -6.94
N SER A 77 1.87 25.25 -6.62
CA SER A 77 0.78 24.36 -6.20
C SER A 77 0.30 23.47 -7.35
N LEU A 78 0.18 24.00 -8.57
CA LEU A 78 -0.21 23.18 -9.73
C LEU A 78 0.90 22.23 -10.15
N GLN A 79 2.16 22.67 -10.06
CA GLN A 79 3.31 21.79 -10.30
C GLN A 79 3.33 20.64 -9.28
N LEU A 80 3.04 20.91 -8.01
CA LEU A 80 2.92 19.85 -7.01
C LEU A 80 1.76 18.91 -7.29
N HIS A 81 0.58 19.42 -7.64
CA HIS A 81 -0.56 18.60 -8.05
C HIS A 81 -0.18 17.63 -9.18
N LEU A 82 0.41 18.15 -10.26
CA LEU A 82 0.82 17.34 -11.42
C LEU A 82 1.82 16.25 -11.02
N GLU A 83 2.81 16.58 -10.18
CA GLU A 83 3.83 15.63 -9.74
C GLU A 83 3.25 14.57 -8.79
N LEU A 84 2.32 14.94 -7.90
CA LEU A 84 1.64 13.99 -7.02
C LEU A 84 0.80 13.00 -7.83
N GLU A 85 -0.03 13.48 -8.75
CA GLU A 85 -0.88 12.63 -9.60
C GLU A 85 -0.04 11.74 -10.52
N ALA A 86 1.05 12.25 -11.11
CA ALA A 86 1.96 11.48 -11.95
C ALA A 86 2.65 10.33 -11.20
N ASN A 87 2.82 10.45 -9.89
CA ASN A 87 3.43 9.43 -9.03
C ASN A 87 2.41 8.62 -8.22
N GLY A 88 1.10 8.88 -8.36
CA GLY A 88 0.05 8.22 -7.58
C GLY A 88 0.12 8.52 -6.08
N LEU A 89 0.52 9.75 -5.72
CA LEU A 89 0.69 10.20 -4.33
C LEU A 89 -0.31 11.28 -3.96
N GLU A 90 -0.55 11.41 -2.66
CA GLU A 90 -1.39 12.46 -2.09
C GLU A 90 -0.68 13.09 -0.89
N ILE A 91 -1.08 14.32 -0.54
CA ILE A 91 -0.55 14.99 0.65
C ILE A 91 -1.35 14.53 1.85
N LEU A 92 -0.68 13.95 2.84
CA LEU A 92 -1.31 13.56 4.11
C LEU A 92 -1.84 14.79 4.84
N ASN A 93 -3.01 14.64 5.48
CA ASN A 93 -3.56 15.68 6.35
C ASN A 93 -2.55 16.02 7.46
N GLY A 94 -2.31 17.31 7.69
CA GLY A 94 -1.32 17.77 8.68
C GLY A 94 0.12 17.89 8.15
N SER A 95 0.41 17.54 6.89
CA SER A 95 1.77 17.68 6.30
C SER A 95 2.34 19.11 6.37
N PHE A 96 1.46 20.12 6.46
CA PHE A 96 1.82 21.54 6.54
C PHE A 96 1.97 22.05 8.00
N GLU A 97 1.73 21.23 9.03
CA GLU A 97 1.79 21.63 10.44
C GLU A 97 3.21 21.90 10.95
N ARG A 98 4.24 21.43 10.23
CA ARG A 98 5.67 21.63 10.55
C ARG A 98 6.40 22.52 9.53
N GLU A 99 5.81 23.66 9.15
CA GLU A 99 6.40 24.66 8.23
C GLU A 99 6.71 24.17 6.80
N ALA A 100 6.33 22.95 6.43
CA ALA A 100 6.51 22.47 5.07
C ALA A 100 5.63 23.27 4.12
N SER A 101 6.21 23.99 3.15
CA SER A 101 5.45 24.68 2.10
C SER A 101 5.28 23.78 0.87
N TYR A 102 4.32 24.09 0.00
CA TYR A 102 4.18 23.44 -1.31
C TYR A 102 5.51 23.36 -2.08
N ALA A 103 6.36 24.39 -1.96
CA ALA A 103 7.66 24.44 -2.61
C ALA A 103 8.65 23.42 -2.04
N VAL A 104 8.65 23.23 -0.71
CA VAL A 104 9.51 22.24 -0.04
C VAL A 104 9.08 20.83 -0.45
N VAL A 105 7.77 20.53 -0.37
CA VAL A 105 7.24 19.22 -0.74
C VAL A 105 7.54 18.89 -2.21
N LEU A 106 7.31 19.84 -3.12
CA LEU A 106 7.61 19.67 -4.55
C LEU A 106 9.08 19.40 -4.81
N ARG A 107 9.97 20.15 -4.16
CA ARG A 107 11.42 19.95 -4.28
C ARG A 107 11.82 18.57 -3.79
N ASP A 108 11.30 18.15 -2.64
CA ASP A 108 11.68 16.88 -2.02
C ASP A 108 11.12 15.70 -2.83
N LEU A 109 9.91 15.80 -3.38
CA LEU A 109 9.32 14.82 -4.29
C LEU A 109 10.13 14.68 -5.59
N ARG A 110 10.52 15.80 -6.20
CA ARG A 110 11.37 15.78 -7.40
C ARG A 110 12.72 15.16 -7.12
N ARG A 111 13.38 15.57 -6.04
CA ARG A 111 14.65 14.98 -5.60
C ARG A 111 14.51 13.47 -5.39
N PHE A 112 13.44 13.02 -4.75
CA PHE A 112 13.18 11.59 -4.54
C PHE A 112 13.03 10.85 -5.87
N ARG A 113 12.19 11.34 -6.79
CA ARG A 113 12.01 10.77 -8.13
C ARG A 113 13.33 10.71 -8.90
N ASP A 114 14.05 11.82 -8.95
CA ASP A 114 15.28 11.94 -9.72
C ASP A 114 16.38 11.03 -9.14
N ALA A 115 16.49 10.93 -7.81
CA ALA A 115 17.40 9.99 -7.15
C ALA A 115 17.11 8.53 -7.50
N TRP A 116 15.85 8.14 -7.67
CA TRP A 116 15.49 6.78 -8.11
C TRP A 116 15.79 6.53 -9.59
N LEU A 117 15.62 7.54 -10.44
CA LEU A 117 15.91 7.44 -11.87
C LEU A 117 17.41 7.37 -12.15
N ASP A 118 18.19 8.20 -11.44
CA ASP A 118 19.63 8.34 -11.64
C ASP A 118 20.46 7.45 -10.69
N LEU A 119 19.79 6.76 -9.76
CA LEU A 119 20.39 6.02 -8.63
C LEU A 119 21.34 6.91 -7.78
N ASP A 120 21.10 8.22 -7.76
CA ASP A 120 21.86 9.22 -6.99
C ASP A 120 21.30 9.33 -5.57
N PHE A 121 21.51 8.27 -4.80
CA PHE A 121 21.12 8.26 -3.40
C PHE A 121 22.14 8.99 -2.54
N SER A 122 21.65 9.76 -1.57
CA SER A 122 22.44 10.30 -0.48
C SER A 122 23.25 9.21 0.23
N ARG A 123 24.34 9.60 0.89
CA ARG A 123 25.17 8.66 1.65
C ARG A 123 24.31 7.77 2.58
N PRO A 124 24.48 6.45 2.50
CA PRO A 124 23.90 5.49 3.42
C PRO A 124 24.01 5.92 4.88
N VAL A 125 22.91 5.83 5.61
CA VAL A 125 22.98 5.77 7.08
C VAL A 125 23.21 4.31 7.47
N GLU A 126 24.34 4.04 8.12
CA GLU A 126 24.68 2.73 8.65
C GLU A 126 24.18 2.61 10.09
N LYS A 127 23.32 1.61 10.34
CA LYS A 127 22.86 1.28 11.70
C LYS A 127 23.27 -0.12 12.08
N MET A 128 24.05 -0.19 13.16
CA MET A 128 24.48 -1.45 13.76
C MET A 128 23.35 -2.05 14.58
N ILE A 129 22.97 -3.28 14.23
CA ILE A 129 21.97 -4.04 14.98
C ILE A 129 22.64 -5.19 15.72
N GLY A 130 22.22 -5.42 16.98
CA GLY A 130 22.80 -6.47 17.82
C GLY A 130 22.70 -7.86 17.18
N ASN A 131 23.54 -8.79 17.66
CA ASN A 131 23.87 -10.09 17.03
C ASN A 131 22.73 -11.13 17.05
N SER A 132 21.52 -10.76 17.46
CA SER A 132 20.37 -11.67 17.45
C SER A 132 19.98 -12.00 16.02
N GLU A 133 19.83 -13.29 15.75
CA GLU A 133 19.32 -13.78 14.47
C GLU A 133 17.91 -13.23 14.23
N MET A 134 17.77 -12.50 13.13
CA MET A 134 16.48 -11.98 12.70
C MET A 134 15.67 -13.12 12.10
N LEU A 135 14.46 -13.32 12.61
CA LEU A 135 13.55 -14.36 12.16
C LEU A 135 12.45 -13.80 11.25
N LEU A 136 11.97 -12.58 11.53
CA LEU A 136 10.96 -11.88 10.75
C LEU A 136 11.32 -10.40 10.64
N TRP A 137 10.80 -9.72 9.63
CA TRP A 137 11.00 -8.28 9.46
C TRP A 137 9.88 -7.62 8.67
N GLU A 138 9.71 -6.32 8.91
CA GLU A 138 8.89 -5.44 8.11
C GLU A 138 9.57 -4.07 7.92
N LEU A 139 9.13 -3.35 6.88
CA LEU A 139 9.47 -1.96 6.65
C LEU A 139 8.17 -1.15 6.66
N ARG A 140 8.01 -0.28 7.66
CA ARG A 140 6.76 0.44 7.96
C ARG A 140 7.07 1.88 8.36
N GLU A 141 6.55 2.86 7.61
CA GLU A 141 6.51 4.29 7.97
C GLU A 141 7.82 4.85 8.55
N GLY A 142 8.94 4.58 7.87
CA GLY A 142 10.26 5.04 8.31
C GLY A 142 10.89 4.23 9.44
N PHE A 143 10.35 3.04 9.76
CA PHE A 143 10.94 2.06 10.67
C PHE A 143 11.28 0.77 9.92
N TYR A 144 12.49 0.29 10.15
CA TYR A 144 12.82 -1.11 9.95
C TYR A 144 12.49 -1.88 11.24
N ILE A 145 11.53 -2.79 11.16
CA ILE A 145 11.04 -3.53 12.31
C ILE A 145 11.55 -4.95 12.17
N ARG A 146 12.26 -5.44 13.18
CA ARG A 146 12.76 -6.82 13.19
C ARG A 146 12.17 -7.58 14.36
N ALA A 147 11.91 -8.87 14.14
CA ALA A 147 11.59 -9.81 15.20
C ALA A 147 12.68 -10.88 15.31
N PHE A 148 12.98 -11.25 16.55
CA PHE A 148 14.01 -12.23 16.88
C PHE A 148 13.62 -13.01 18.13
N SER A 149 14.39 -14.05 18.42
CA SER A 149 14.22 -14.89 19.62
C SER A 149 15.31 -14.59 20.65
N GLN A 150 14.93 -14.41 21.91
CA GLN A 150 15.90 -14.38 23.03
C GLN A 150 16.18 -15.77 23.61
N ASN A 151 15.22 -16.71 23.49
CA ASN A 151 15.26 -17.97 24.25
C ASN A 151 15.37 -19.23 23.38
N THR A 152 14.54 -19.37 22.34
CA THR A 152 14.26 -20.67 21.72
C THR A 152 14.78 -20.83 20.30
N ARG A 153 15.30 -19.74 19.69
CA ARG A 153 15.84 -19.62 18.32
C ARG A 153 14.88 -19.99 17.19
N ARG A 154 13.73 -20.62 17.46
CA ARG A 154 12.80 -21.11 16.42
C ARG A 154 11.70 -20.13 16.08
N PHE A 155 11.17 -19.45 17.08
CA PHE A 155 10.09 -18.48 16.93
C PHE A 155 10.48 -17.18 17.58
N SER A 156 9.91 -16.09 17.07
CA SER A 156 10.16 -14.77 17.62
C SER A 156 9.39 -14.62 18.92
N ASP A 157 10.03 -14.00 19.91
CA ASP A 157 9.43 -13.58 21.18
C ASP A 157 9.70 -12.09 21.45
N THR A 158 10.47 -11.44 20.56
CA THR A 158 10.91 -10.05 20.72
C THR A 158 10.75 -9.28 19.42
N ILE A 159 10.29 -8.03 19.49
CA ILE A 159 10.18 -7.10 18.37
C ILE A 159 10.95 -5.82 18.66
N GLN A 160 11.72 -5.31 17.70
CA GLN A 160 12.43 -4.04 17.83
C GLN A 160 12.14 -3.13 16.63
N PHE A 161 11.73 -1.89 16.94
CA PHE A 161 11.54 -0.82 15.97
C PHE A 161 12.84 -0.03 15.83
N ILE A 162 13.43 -0.05 14.64
CA ILE A 162 14.66 0.69 14.32
C ILE A 162 14.26 1.85 13.39
N PRO A 163 14.28 3.10 13.86
CA PRO A 163 13.97 4.23 13.01
C PRO A 163 15.01 4.36 11.90
N LEU A 164 14.57 4.70 10.69
CA LEU A 164 15.45 4.98 9.56
C LEU A 164 15.93 6.43 9.56
N ASP A 165 15.10 7.35 10.06
CA ASP A 165 15.50 8.73 10.29
C ASP A 165 16.40 8.84 11.54
N PRO A 166 17.63 9.38 11.44
CA PRO A 166 18.51 9.61 12.59
C PRO A 166 17.93 10.59 13.62
N GLY A 167 16.94 11.41 13.26
CA GLY A 167 16.27 12.33 14.19
C GLY A 167 15.28 11.64 15.14
N ILE A 168 14.89 10.39 14.87
CA ILE A 168 13.96 9.63 15.70
C ILE A 168 14.76 8.75 16.68
N PRO A 169 14.49 8.84 17.99
CA PRO A 169 15.20 8.03 18.98
C PRO A 169 14.90 6.54 18.84
N GLU A 170 15.90 5.71 19.09
CA GLU A 170 15.73 4.26 19.12
C GLU A 170 14.85 3.82 20.28
N ARG A 171 14.02 2.81 20.02
CA ARG A 171 13.11 2.23 21.03
C ARG A 171 13.71 0.96 21.60
N SER A 172 13.45 0.72 22.88
CA SER A 172 13.79 -0.56 23.52
C SER A 172 13.02 -1.70 22.84
N PRO A 173 13.62 -2.90 22.69
CA PRO A 173 12.90 -4.06 22.20
C PRO A 173 11.71 -4.42 23.10
N LEU A 174 10.60 -4.79 22.48
CA LEU A 174 9.40 -5.30 23.13
C LEU A 174 9.52 -6.82 23.29
N LEU A 175 9.57 -7.30 24.53
CA LEU A 175 9.62 -8.72 24.87
C LEU A 175 8.21 -9.22 25.20
N PHE A 176 7.84 -10.37 24.65
CA PHE A 176 6.56 -11.03 24.87
C PHE A 176 6.74 -12.33 25.65
N ASP A 177 5.73 -12.68 26.44
CA ASP A 177 5.65 -13.94 27.20
C ASP A 177 5.16 -15.12 26.35
N PHE A 178 5.06 -14.93 25.02
CA PHE A 178 4.65 -15.92 24.05
C PHE A 178 5.48 -15.82 22.78
N GLU A 179 5.55 -16.94 22.07
CA GLU A 179 6.16 -17.03 20.74
C GLU A 179 5.13 -16.72 19.65
N PHE A 180 5.59 -16.15 18.53
CA PHE A 180 4.74 -15.81 17.40
C PHE A 180 5.35 -16.17 16.04
N ASN A 181 4.46 -16.30 15.05
CA ASN A 181 4.75 -16.80 13.71
C ASN A 181 4.84 -15.69 12.68
N GLU A 182 4.10 -14.61 12.86
CA GLU A 182 4.09 -13.46 11.97
C GLU A 182 3.70 -12.19 12.75
N PHE A 183 4.10 -11.02 12.26
CA PHE A 183 3.64 -9.75 12.81
C PHE A 183 3.46 -8.70 11.71
N THR A 184 2.68 -7.67 12.02
CA THR A 184 2.67 -6.43 11.25
C THR A 184 2.44 -5.24 12.17
N ALA A 185 2.83 -4.05 11.72
CA ALA A 185 2.68 -2.84 12.53
C ALA A 185 2.05 -1.70 11.73
N ASP A 186 1.34 -0.84 12.46
CA ASP A 186 0.87 0.46 12.03
C ASP A 186 1.35 1.51 13.04
N PRO A 187 2.56 2.08 12.84
CA PRO A 187 3.16 3.01 13.78
C PRO A 187 2.33 4.27 14.01
N ASP A 188 1.61 4.76 12.99
CA ASP A 188 0.78 5.97 13.07
C ASP A 188 -0.39 5.78 14.02
N GLN A 189 -0.97 4.58 14.05
CA GLN A 189 -2.03 4.21 14.99
C GLN A 189 -1.48 3.67 16.33
N GLY A 190 -0.16 3.53 16.46
CA GLY A 190 0.46 2.90 17.62
C GLY A 190 0.15 1.40 17.76
N LEU A 191 -0.21 0.73 16.66
CA LEU A 191 -0.71 -0.64 16.64
C LEU A 191 0.38 -1.63 16.22
N LEU A 192 0.43 -2.76 16.93
CA LEU A 192 1.24 -3.93 16.61
C LEU A 192 0.31 -5.15 16.65
N ALA A 193 0.11 -5.78 15.49
CA ALA A 193 -0.70 -6.99 15.36
C ALA A 193 0.22 -8.21 15.21
N ILE A 194 0.13 -9.14 16.16
CA ILE A 194 1.03 -10.29 16.27
C ILE A 194 0.23 -11.57 16.14
N LEU A 195 0.61 -12.44 15.21
CA LEU A 195 -0.05 -13.71 14.94
C LEU A 195 0.72 -14.87 15.57
N SER A 196 0.07 -15.61 16.46
CA SER A 196 0.61 -16.85 17.03
C SER A 196 -0.36 -18.02 16.89
N ARG A 197 0.19 -19.24 16.84
CA ARG A 197 -0.60 -20.48 16.87
C ARG A 197 -0.77 -21.01 18.28
N ALA A 198 -1.81 -21.79 18.50
CA ALA A 198 -1.95 -22.61 19.69
C ALA A 198 -0.95 -23.79 19.70
N PRO A 199 -0.54 -24.26 20.89
CA PRO A 199 0.35 -25.41 21.02
C PRO A 199 -0.37 -26.73 20.70
N HIS A 200 0.40 -27.80 20.49
CA HIS A 200 -0.09 -29.20 20.43
C HIS A 200 -1.22 -29.50 19.41
N MET A 201 -0.99 -29.22 18.12
CA MET A 201 -1.95 -29.51 17.03
C MET A 201 -3.34 -28.87 17.19
N ASP A 202 -3.45 -27.89 18.07
CA ASP A 202 -4.68 -27.15 18.28
C ASP A 202 -4.97 -26.27 17.06
N PRO A 203 -6.19 -26.33 16.47
CA PRO A 203 -6.51 -25.62 15.25
C PRO A 203 -6.70 -24.10 15.44
N ARG A 204 -6.43 -23.57 16.63
CA ARG A 204 -6.59 -22.16 16.96
C ARG A 204 -5.36 -21.33 16.60
N ILE A 205 -5.64 -20.13 16.14
CA ILE A 205 -4.68 -19.02 16.06
C ILE A 205 -5.11 -17.88 16.97
N TYR A 206 -4.17 -17.01 17.29
CA TYR A 206 -4.36 -15.82 18.08
C TYR A 206 -3.75 -14.61 17.36
N VAL A 207 -4.55 -13.56 17.22
CA VAL A 207 -4.07 -12.24 16.81
C VAL A 207 -4.02 -11.37 18.06
N HIS A 208 -2.83 -11.07 18.54
CA HIS A 208 -2.62 -10.17 19.68
C HIS A 208 -2.52 -8.75 19.16
N LEU A 209 -3.38 -7.88 19.67
CA LEU A 209 -3.43 -6.46 19.34
C LEU A 209 -2.72 -5.69 20.46
N ARG A 210 -1.49 -5.26 20.19
CA ARG A 210 -0.59 -4.63 21.15
C ARG A 210 -0.29 -3.19 20.76
N SER A 211 0.13 -2.39 21.73
CA SER A 211 0.72 -1.08 21.49
C SER A 211 2.15 -1.25 20.96
N SER A 212 2.49 -0.58 19.86
CA SER A 212 3.85 -0.55 19.30
C SER A 212 4.85 0.20 20.17
N ASP A 213 4.37 0.96 21.17
CA ASP A 213 5.22 1.73 22.07
C ASP A 213 5.52 0.97 23.37
N THR A 214 4.55 0.21 23.88
CA THR A 214 4.65 -0.43 25.20
C THR A 214 4.65 -1.95 25.16
N GLY A 215 4.21 -2.57 24.05
CA GLY A 215 4.00 -4.02 23.95
C GLY A 215 2.79 -4.53 24.75
N LEU A 216 2.10 -3.67 25.51
CA LEU A 216 0.90 -4.01 26.27
C LEU A 216 -0.33 -4.09 25.34
N ALA A 217 -1.48 -4.52 25.88
CA ALA A 217 -2.74 -4.52 25.14
C ALA A 217 -3.02 -3.14 24.52
N HIS A 218 -3.41 -3.10 23.25
CA HIS A 218 -3.71 -1.85 22.57
C HIS A 218 -4.95 -1.18 23.20
N PRO A 219 -4.90 0.10 23.61
CA PRO A 219 -5.97 0.74 24.37
C PRO A 219 -7.28 0.90 23.58
N LEU A 220 -7.19 1.01 22.24
CA LEU A 220 -8.35 1.12 21.36
C LEU A 220 -8.92 -0.24 20.92
N ALA A 221 -8.26 -1.36 21.23
CA ALA A 221 -8.76 -2.68 20.89
C ALA A 221 -9.76 -3.14 21.95
N ARG A 222 -11.03 -3.31 21.58
CA ARG A 222 -12.06 -3.89 22.46
C ARG A 222 -11.67 -5.28 22.96
N HIS A 223 -11.04 -6.06 22.09
CA HIS A 223 -10.51 -7.38 22.39
C HIS A 223 -9.00 -7.36 22.13
N PRO A 224 -8.15 -7.35 23.18
CA PRO A 224 -6.69 -7.39 23.02
C PRO A 224 -6.17 -8.63 22.28
N ARG A 225 -7.01 -9.66 22.15
CA ARG A 225 -6.72 -10.89 21.41
C ARG A 225 -7.94 -11.34 20.64
N LEU A 226 -7.82 -11.46 19.31
CA LEU A 226 -8.80 -12.13 18.46
C LEU A 226 -8.39 -13.60 18.30
N THR A 227 -9.34 -14.52 18.39
CA THR A 227 -9.10 -15.96 18.33
C THR A 227 -9.92 -16.57 17.20
N ALA A 228 -9.27 -17.34 16.33
CA ALA A 228 -9.96 -18.08 15.29
C ALA A 228 -9.62 -19.57 15.36
N GLU A 229 -10.64 -20.41 15.35
CA GLU A 229 -10.52 -21.87 15.26
C GLU A 229 -10.78 -22.34 13.83
N PHE A 230 -9.75 -22.85 13.16
CA PHE A 230 -9.85 -23.36 11.80
C PHE A 230 -10.41 -24.79 11.77
N ASP A 231 -10.97 -25.19 10.64
CA ASP A 231 -11.43 -26.55 10.35
C ASP A 231 -10.35 -27.40 9.66
N PHE A 232 -9.11 -26.92 9.70
CA PHE A 232 -7.89 -27.61 9.34
C PHE A 232 -6.79 -27.20 10.32
N GLU A 233 -5.74 -28.01 10.42
CA GLU A 233 -4.61 -27.68 11.28
C GLU A 233 -3.80 -26.52 10.68
N PRO A 234 -3.63 -25.40 11.42
CA PRO A 234 -2.75 -24.33 11.02
C PRO A 234 -1.29 -24.81 10.92
N PRO A 235 -0.53 -24.29 9.95
CA PRO A 235 0.84 -24.70 9.68
C PRO A 235 1.75 -24.47 10.91
N TYR A 236 2.82 -25.24 11.03
CA TYR A 236 3.75 -25.10 12.14
C TYR A 236 4.73 -23.93 11.94
N PHE A 237 5.13 -23.66 10.70
CA PHE A 237 6.11 -22.64 10.35
C PHE A 237 5.75 -21.93 9.03
N TRP A 238 6.46 -20.82 8.75
CA TRP A 238 6.40 -20.08 7.48
C TRP A 238 6.66 -21.00 6.28
N PRO A 239 5.99 -20.85 5.10
CA PRO A 239 5.21 -19.70 4.61
C PRO A 239 3.70 -19.77 4.87
N GLY A 240 3.29 -20.44 5.94
CA GLY A 240 1.87 -20.72 6.20
C GLY A 240 1.02 -19.57 6.75
N TYR A 241 1.62 -18.44 7.10
CA TYR A 241 0.94 -17.31 7.73
C TYR A 241 1.25 -16.01 7.01
N SER A 242 0.29 -15.09 7.00
CA SER A 242 0.53 -13.68 6.67
C SER A 242 -0.47 -12.82 7.44
N ILE A 243 -0.05 -11.61 7.82
CA ILE A 243 -0.92 -10.63 8.48
C ILE A 243 -0.65 -9.25 7.88
N GLU A 244 -1.67 -8.44 7.72
CA GLU A 244 -1.56 -7.08 7.20
C GLU A 244 -2.59 -6.18 7.90
N VAL A 245 -2.27 -4.90 8.03
CA VAL A 245 -3.15 -3.87 8.60
C VAL A 245 -3.40 -2.78 7.57
N MET A 246 -4.63 -2.30 7.49
CA MET A 246 -4.98 -1.08 6.76
C MET A 246 -6.09 -0.33 7.50
N GLY A 247 -5.76 0.86 8.04
CA GLY A 247 -6.69 1.63 8.86
C GLY A 247 -7.24 0.81 10.02
N HIS A 248 -8.56 0.65 10.07
CA HIS A 248 -9.26 -0.12 11.12
C HIS A 248 -9.28 -1.64 10.89
N ILE A 249 -8.65 -2.13 9.81
CA ILE A 249 -8.73 -3.52 9.36
C ILE A 249 -7.46 -4.29 9.71
N VAL A 250 -7.63 -5.48 10.28
CA VAL A 250 -6.59 -6.52 10.37
C VAL A 250 -7.02 -7.70 9.51
N LEU A 251 -6.14 -8.11 8.60
CA LEU A 251 -6.32 -9.29 7.75
C LEU A 251 -5.31 -10.36 8.13
N VAL A 252 -5.78 -11.59 8.32
CA VAL A 252 -4.93 -12.77 8.55
C VAL A 252 -5.16 -13.81 7.47
N LYS A 253 -4.06 -14.28 6.88
CA LYS A 253 -4.01 -15.45 6.02
C LYS A 253 -3.42 -16.63 6.77
N VAL A 254 -4.10 -17.76 6.69
CA VAL A 254 -3.60 -19.06 7.13
C VAL A 254 -3.68 -20.03 5.95
N MET A 255 -2.55 -20.69 5.64
CA MET A 255 -2.43 -21.64 4.54
C MET A 255 -1.77 -22.93 5.00
N ASN A 256 -2.49 -24.04 4.87
CA ASN A 256 -1.89 -25.37 4.98
C ASN A 256 -1.51 -25.86 3.57
N ILE A 257 -0.19 -25.90 3.31
CA ILE A 257 0.38 -26.27 2.01
C ILE A 257 0.18 -27.76 1.66
N HIS A 258 0.00 -28.62 2.66
CA HIS A 258 -0.14 -30.06 2.43
C HIS A 258 -1.54 -30.40 1.92
N ASP A 259 -2.54 -29.69 2.44
CA ASP A 259 -3.94 -29.90 2.07
C ASP A 259 -4.43 -28.89 1.01
N TYR A 260 -3.57 -27.95 0.59
CA TYR A 260 -3.91 -26.82 -0.27
C TYR A 260 -5.15 -26.05 0.22
N ARG A 261 -5.27 -25.92 1.55
CA ARG A 261 -6.37 -25.20 2.21
C ARG A 261 -5.88 -23.86 2.66
N TYR A 262 -6.68 -22.84 2.39
CA TYR A 262 -6.40 -21.50 2.88
C TYR A 262 -7.66 -20.81 3.38
N GLY A 263 -7.45 -19.92 4.34
CA GLY A 263 -8.46 -19.02 4.85
C GLY A 263 -7.88 -17.63 5.05
N LEU A 264 -8.64 -16.63 4.62
CA LEU A 264 -8.46 -15.22 4.96
C LEU A 264 -9.57 -14.83 5.92
N LEU A 265 -9.19 -14.23 7.03
CA LEU A 265 -10.10 -13.66 8.01
C LEU A 265 -9.79 -12.19 8.14
N ILE A 266 -10.82 -11.36 8.04
CA ILE A 266 -10.70 -9.90 8.02
C ILE A 266 -11.56 -9.36 9.15
N TRP A 267 -10.94 -8.64 10.08
CA TRP A 267 -11.60 -8.02 11.22
C TRP A 267 -11.47 -6.51 11.20
N ASP A 268 -12.47 -5.83 11.74
CA ASP A 268 -12.27 -4.53 12.34
C ASP A 268 -11.59 -4.76 13.70
N TRP A 269 -10.31 -4.40 13.81
CA TRP A 269 -9.51 -4.76 14.99
C TRP A 269 -9.91 -3.97 16.24
N SER A 270 -10.47 -2.78 16.06
CA SER A 270 -10.88 -1.89 17.15
C SER A 270 -12.13 -2.44 17.86
N SER A 271 -13.12 -2.86 17.08
CA SER A 271 -14.37 -3.42 17.58
C SER A 271 -14.30 -4.94 17.81
N GLY A 272 -13.38 -5.62 17.12
CA GLY A 272 -13.27 -7.07 17.02
C GLY A 272 -14.31 -7.73 16.11
N ALA A 273 -15.11 -6.96 15.36
CA ALA A 273 -16.11 -7.50 14.43
C ALA A 273 -15.43 -8.19 13.26
N LEU A 274 -15.87 -9.40 12.91
CA LEU A 274 -15.43 -10.07 11.69
C LEU A 274 -16.20 -9.48 10.50
N LEU A 275 -15.45 -8.92 9.55
CA LEU A 275 -15.98 -8.31 8.33
C LEU A 275 -16.19 -9.37 7.25
N ASN A 276 -15.18 -10.19 6.98
CA ASN A 276 -15.22 -11.17 5.90
C ASN A 276 -14.44 -12.44 6.26
N ARG A 277 -14.92 -13.56 5.71
CA ARG A 277 -14.18 -14.83 5.63
C ARG A 277 -14.07 -15.21 4.17
N ILE A 278 -12.85 -15.36 3.68
CA ILE A 278 -12.60 -15.90 2.34
C ILE A 278 -11.92 -17.25 2.53
N SER A 279 -12.38 -18.27 1.84
CA SER A 279 -11.76 -19.59 1.89
C SER A 279 -11.75 -20.21 0.52
N SER A 280 -10.72 -20.99 0.22
CA SER A 280 -10.80 -21.92 -0.90
C SER A 280 -9.89 -23.13 -0.70
N GLN A 281 -10.13 -24.14 -1.54
CA GLN A 281 -9.50 -25.45 -1.51
C GLN A 281 -8.87 -25.71 -2.88
N GLY A 282 -7.60 -26.09 -2.89
CA GLY A 282 -6.91 -26.52 -4.11
C GLY A 282 -6.50 -25.40 -5.06
N ALA A 283 -6.26 -24.18 -4.55
CA ALA A 283 -5.95 -23.01 -5.36
C ALA A 283 -4.87 -22.11 -4.73
N ILE A 284 -4.31 -21.22 -5.55
CA ILE A 284 -3.48 -20.10 -5.11
C ILE A 284 -4.34 -19.14 -4.28
N CYS A 285 -3.77 -18.61 -3.19
CA CYS A 285 -4.35 -17.52 -2.43
C CYS A 285 -3.29 -16.57 -1.92
N ASP A 286 -3.10 -15.49 -2.65
CA ASP A 286 -2.42 -14.31 -2.11
C ASP A 286 -3.26 -13.06 -2.32
N PHE A 287 -3.05 -12.05 -1.49
CA PHE A 287 -3.96 -10.93 -1.37
C PHE A 287 -3.21 -9.59 -1.37
N ALA A 288 -3.91 -8.54 -1.75
CA ALA A 288 -3.48 -7.17 -1.55
C ALA A 288 -4.69 -6.27 -1.30
N PHE A 289 -4.52 -5.24 -0.48
CA PHE A 289 -5.51 -4.17 -0.39
C PHE A 289 -5.47 -3.31 -1.65
N LEU A 290 -6.64 -2.96 -2.18
CA LEU A 290 -6.78 -1.91 -3.19
C LEU A 290 -7.04 -0.56 -2.49
N ASP A 291 -7.91 -0.59 -1.49
CA ASP A 291 -8.25 0.52 -0.60
C ASP A 291 -8.81 -0.04 0.73
N GLU A 292 -9.34 0.82 1.62
CA GLU A 292 -9.90 0.39 2.92
C GLU A 292 -11.21 -0.41 2.80
N GLN A 293 -11.81 -0.47 1.61
CA GLN A 293 -13.10 -1.10 1.34
C GLN A 293 -12.98 -2.29 0.39
N HIS A 294 -11.82 -2.50 -0.26
CA HIS A 294 -11.66 -3.50 -1.29
C HIS A 294 -10.37 -4.29 -1.14
N LEU A 295 -10.52 -5.61 -1.14
CA LEU A 295 -9.43 -6.56 -1.16
C LEU A 295 -9.39 -7.27 -2.51
N VAL A 296 -8.20 -7.40 -3.11
CA VAL A 296 -7.98 -8.30 -4.23
C VAL A 296 -7.33 -9.59 -3.76
N VAL A 297 -7.86 -10.72 -4.22
CA VAL A 297 -7.33 -12.07 -3.95
C VAL A 297 -7.04 -12.77 -5.27
N SER A 298 -5.81 -13.20 -5.44
CA SER A 298 -5.43 -14.11 -6.52
C SER A 298 -6.04 -15.49 -6.27
N SER A 299 -6.67 -16.06 -7.29
CA SER A 299 -7.28 -17.39 -7.24
C SER A 299 -6.91 -18.17 -8.49
N GLY A 300 -6.46 -19.41 -8.31
CA GLY A 300 -6.32 -20.36 -9.41
C GLY A 300 -7.53 -21.30 -9.45
N ARG A 301 -7.99 -21.72 -10.63
CA ARG A 301 -8.97 -22.81 -10.74
C ARG A 301 -8.40 -23.92 -11.61
N GLY A 302 -8.51 -25.14 -11.11
CA GLY A 302 -8.13 -26.34 -11.84
C GLY A 302 -9.33 -27.13 -12.34
N SER A 303 -9.17 -27.78 -13.49
CA SER A 303 -10.05 -28.88 -13.91
C SER A 303 -9.89 -30.13 -13.03
N ASN A 304 -8.74 -30.28 -12.35
CA ASN A 304 -8.46 -31.32 -11.38
C ASN A 304 -7.52 -30.80 -10.25
N GLN A 305 -7.34 -31.59 -9.18
CA GLN A 305 -6.48 -31.22 -8.04
C GLN A 305 -4.99 -31.03 -8.42
N ALA A 306 -4.54 -31.53 -9.57
CA ALA A 306 -3.13 -31.48 -9.97
C ALA A 306 -2.77 -30.26 -10.81
N HIS A 307 -3.73 -29.61 -11.49
CA HIS A 307 -3.47 -28.58 -12.50
C HIS A 307 -4.41 -27.38 -12.34
N LEU A 308 -3.85 -26.18 -12.20
CA LEU A 308 -4.59 -24.92 -12.32
C LEU A 308 -4.53 -24.45 -13.77
N ASP A 309 -5.71 -24.29 -14.39
CA ASP A 309 -5.85 -23.96 -15.81
C ASP A 309 -6.21 -22.49 -16.01
N THR A 310 -6.85 -21.87 -15.01
CA THR A 310 -7.19 -20.46 -15.02
C THR A 310 -6.64 -19.74 -13.80
N LEU A 311 -6.29 -18.48 -14.00
CA LEU A 311 -5.95 -17.54 -12.95
C LEU A 311 -6.97 -16.41 -12.99
N GLU A 312 -7.41 -15.97 -11.81
CA GLU A 312 -8.37 -14.90 -11.64
C GLU A 312 -7.90 -13.97 -10.52
N LEU A 313 -8.24 -12.68 -10.64
CA LEU A 313 -8.26 -11.76 -9.50
C LEU A 313 -9.71 -11.59 -9.04
N LEU A 314 -9.95 -11.93 -7.79
CA LEU A 314 -11.23 -11.83 -7.12
C LEU A 314 -11.22 -10.58 -6.26
N ILE A 315 -12.15 -9.66 -6.50
CA ILE A 315 -12.28 -8.43 -5.70
C ILE A 315 -13.41 -8.63 -4.72
N PHE A 316 -13.14 -8.39 -3.44
CA PHE A 316 -14.09 -8.48 -2.34
C PHE A 316 -14.33 -7.09 -1.77
N ALA A 317 -15.61 -6.76 -1.54
CA ALA A 317 -15.98 -5.60 -0.75
C ALA A 317 -15.92 -5.94 0.73
N LEU A 318 -15.30 -5.05 1.50
CA LEU A 318 -15.17 -5.11 2.95
C LEU A 318 -16.28 -4.24 3.53
N SER A 319 -17.33 -4.87 4.06
CA SER A 319 -18.48 -4.15 4.63
C SER A 319 -18.69 -4.52 6.09
N LYS A 320 -19.11 -3.52 6.88
CA LYS A 320 -19.55 -3.72 8.26
C LYS A 320 -20.97 -4.27 8.34
N ASP A 321 -21.78 -4.09 7.30
CA ASP A 321 -23.21 -4.40 7.32
C ASP A 321 -23.48 -5.91 7.33
N ASP A 322 -22.57 -6.71 6.75
CA ASP A 322 -22.62 -8.18 6.74
C ASP A 322 -21.80 -8.81 7.88
N SER A 323 -21.36 -8.00 8.86
CA SER A 323 -20.47 -8.49 9.91
C SER A 323 -21.15 -9.56 10.77
N ALA A 324 -20.50 -10.72 10.87
CA ALA A 324 -20.92 -11.74 11.81
C ALA A 324 -20.60 -11.26 13.23
N PRO A 325 -21.54 -11.35 14.19
CA PRO A 325 -21.26 -10.97 15.56
C PRO A 325 -20.14 -11.88 16.09
N THR A 326 -18.99 -11.29 16.39
CA THR A 326 -17.96 -11.97 17.16
C THR A 326 -18.49 -12.19 18.57
N ASN A 327 -18.27 -13.38 19.14
CA ASN A 327 -18.63 -13.63 20.53
C ASN A 327 -17.98 -12.58 21.44
N SER A 328 -18.54 -12.36 22.64
CA SER A 328 -18.08 -11.35 23.60
C SER A 328 -16.58 -11.38 23.96
N ASN A 329 -15.86 -12.42 23.56
CA ASN A 329 -14.46 -12.67 23.88
C ASN A 329 -13.53 -12.59 22.65
N GLY A 330 -13.98 -12.08 21.50
CA GLY A 330 -13.15 -12.00 20.29
C GLY A 330 -12.90 -13.36 19.63
N TYR A 331 -13.70 -14.38 19.95
CA TYR A 331 -13.55 -15.75 19.43
C TYR A 331 -14.50 -16.01 18.27
N VAL A 332 -13.98 -16.63 17.21
CA VAL A 332 -14.74 -17.15 16.08
C VAL A 332 -14.34 -18.58 15.73
N ARG A 333 -15.31 -19.39 15.32
CA ARG A 333 -15.08 -20.71 14.74
C ARG A 333 -15.30 -20.62 13.24
N VAL A 334 -14.24 -20.87 12.48
CA VAL A 334 -14.20 -20.62 11.03
C VAL A 334 -15.26 -21.43 10.30
N ALA A 335 -15.50 -22.68 10.71
CA ALA A 335 -16.51 -23.55 10.11
C ALA A 335 -17.94 -22.97 10.16
N ASP A 336 -18.26 -22.16 11.17
CA ASP A 336 -19.61 -21.69 11.44
C ASP A 336 -19.93 -20.37 10.71
N LEU A 337 -18.93 -19.77 10.03
CA LEU A 337 -19.04 -18.47 9.39
C LEU A 337 -19.36 -18.60 7.89
N PRO A 338 -20.20 -17.72 7.32
CA PRO A 338 -20.41 -17.70 5.87
C PRO A 338 -19.11 -17.34 5.14
N VAL A 339 -18.91 -17.91 3.96
CA VAL A 339 -17.81 -17.53 3.06
C VAL A 339 -18.29 -16.36 2.20
N SER A 340 -17.52 -15.28 2.15
CA SER A 340 -17.79 -14.13 1.32
C SER A 340 -17.63 -14.48 -0.16
N GLU A 341 -18.48 -13.91 -1.01
CA GLU A 341 -18.37 -13.98 -2.47
C GLU A 341 -17.71 -12.71 -3.01
N PRO A 342 -16.93 -12.80 -4.11
CA PRO A 342 -16.33 -11.63 -4.72
C PRO A 342 -17.39 -10.79 -5.45
N VAL A 343 -17.25 -9.47 -5.35
CA VAL A 343 -18.10 -8.50 -6.06
C VAL A 343 -17.69 -8.36 -7.54
N LEU A 344 -16.43 -8.66 -7.87
CA LEU A 344 -15.92 -8.63 -9.23
C LEU A 344 -14.87 -9.73 -9.44
N ARG A 345 -14.89 -10.35 -10.62
CA ARG A 345 -13.94 -11.38 -11.04
C ARG A 345 -13.25 -10.94 -12.32
N LEU A 346 -11.93 -10.91 -12.29
CA LEU A 346 -11.09 -10.53 -13.44
C LEU A 346 -10.28 -11.75 -13.87
N GLY A 347 -10.70 -12.39 -14.95
CA GLY A 347 -10.01 -13.55 -15.50
C GLY A 347 -8.77 -13.15 -16.30
N PHE A 348 -7.66 -13.85 -16.10
CA PHE A 348 -6.51 -13.76 -16.99
C PHE A 348 -6.78 -14.51 -18.30
N PRO A 349 -6.06 -14.20 -19.39
CA PRO A 349 -6.08 -15.00 -20.60
C PRO A 349 -5.75 -16.48 -20.33
N PRO A 350 -6.27 -17.42 -21.13
CA PRO A 350 -5.96 -18.83 -20.99
C PRO A 350 -4.46 -19.09 -21.04
N ILE A 351 -4.00 -19.97 -20.16
CA ILE A 351 -2.61 -20.38 -20.12
C ILE A 351 -2.36 -21.36 -21.26
N LYS A 352 -1.22 -21.24 -21.93
CA LYS A 352 -0.85 -22.15 -23.01
C LYS A 352 -0.72 -23.57 -22.46
N ASP A 353 -1.16 -24.58 -23.22
CA ASP A 353 -1.09 -26.00 -22.83
C ASP A 353 0.34 -26.48 -22.46
N SER A 354 1.37 -25.80 -22.96
CA SER A 354 2.78 -26.10 -22.64
C SER A 354 3.25 -25.52 -21.29
N SER A 355 2.44 -24.68 -20.64
CA SER A 355 2.75 -23.97 -19.40
C SER A 355 1.86 -24.47 -18.26
N LYS A 356 2.38 -24.46 -17.04
CA LYS A 356 1.63 -24.88 -15.85
C LYS A 356 1.77 -23.83 -14.77
N LEU A 357 0.68 -23.55 -14.06
CA LEU A 357 0.73 -22.77 -12.83
C LEU A 357 1.19 -23.67 -11.69
N SER A 358 2.12 -23.15 -10.90
CA SER A 358 2.46 -23.76 -9.63
C SER A 358 1.38 -23.44 -8.60
N HIS A 359 0.96 -24.44 -7.83
CA HIS A 359 0.10 -24.25 -6.65
C HIS A 359 0.83 -23.49 -5.52
N SER A 360 2.15 -23.42 -5.59
CA SER A 360 3.01 -22.69 -4.65
C SER A 360 3.77 -21.57 -5.37
N GLY A 361 3.89 -20.41 -4.73
CA GLY A 361 4.81 -19.35 -5.17
C GLY A 361 4.24 -18.28 -6.09
N PHE A 362 2.91 -18.15 -6.19
CA PHE A 362 2.33 -16.92 -6.72
C PHE A 362 2.19 -15.90 -5.59
N PHE A 363 2.93 -14.80 -5.70
CA PHE A 363 2.91 -13.73 -4.70
C PHE A 363 2.19 -12.52 -5.27
N LEU A 364 1.12 -12.11 -4.59
CA LEU A 364 0.43 -10.84 -4.83
C LEU A 364 0.76 -9.95 -3.65
N ARG A 365 1.53 -8.88 -3.88
CA ARG A 365 1.81 -7.87 -2.86
C ARG A 365 1.68 -6.48 -3.44
N ALA A 366 0.99 -5.61 -2.72
CA ALA A 366 1.11 -4.17 -2.87
C ALA A 366 2.03 -3.69 -1.74
N GLN A 367 3.30 -3.40 -2.05
CA GLN A 367 4.22 -2.80 -1.09
C GLN A 367 4.74 -1.46 -1.65
N PRO A 368 4.57 -0.36 -0.90
CA PRO A 368 3.82 -0.25 0.35
C PRO A 368 2.31 -0.48 0.14
N THR A 369 1.60 -0.89 1.20
CA THR A 369 0.12 -0.96 1.20
C THR A 369 -0.46 0.42 0.85
N PRO A 370 -1.56 0.54 0.10
CA PRO A 370 -2.15 1.84 -0.23
C PRO A 370 -2.45 2.68 1.02
N GLY A 371 -2.36 4.01 0.90
CA GLY A 371 -2.60 4.96 2.00
C GLY A 371 -1.46 5.11 3.00
N ARG A 372 -0.36 4.35 2.86
CA ARG A 372 0.80 4.41 3.75
C ARG A 372 1.69 5.63 3.44
N ALA A 373 2.25 6.22 4.50
CA ALA A 373 3.16 7.34 4.35
C ALA A 373 4.46 6.93 3.65
N MET A 374 4.81 7.64 2.57
CA MET A 374 6.10 7.44 1.88
C MET A 374 7.21 8.22 2.58
N HIS A 375 8.24 7.51 3.01
CA HIS A 375 9.44 8.10 3.58
C HIS A 375 10.39 8.55 2.46
N THR A 376 10.62 9.86 2.36
CA THR A 376 11.39 10.49 1.25
C THR A 376 12.84 10.84 1.62
N SER A 377 13.33 10.38 2.78
CA SER A 377 14.69 10.67 3.23
C SER A 377 15.72 9.63 2.72
N SER A 378 16.97 9.77 3.18
CA SER A 378 18.14 9.03 2.69
C SER A 378 17.99 7.50 2.71
N ALA A 379 18.69 6.83 1.80
CA ALA A 379 18.85 5.37 1.85
C ALA A 379 19.50 4.94 3.18
N THR A 380 18.91 3.97 3.86
CA THR A 380 19.41 3.44 5.15
C THR A 380 19.75 1.98 5.01
N PHE A 381 20.93 1.60 5.48
CA PHE A 381 21.44 0.24 5.42
C PHE A 381 21.59 -0.31 6.83
N VAL A 382 20.97 -1.46 7.07
CA VAL A 382 20.99 -2.15 8.36
C VAL A 382 21.68 -3.50 8.18
N TYR A 383 22.70 -3.78 9.00
CA TYR A 383 23.48 -5.01 8.89
C TYR A 383 23.86 -5.58 10.26
N PRO A 384 23.94 -6.92 10.38
CA PRO A 384 24.39 -7.58 11.61
C PRO A 384 25.90 -7.40 11.79
N MET A 385 26.36 -7.35 13.04
CA MET A 385 27.80 -7.46 13.33
C MET A 385 28.27 -8.89 13.02
N LEU A 386 29.21 -9.02 12.09
CA LEU A 386 29.98 -10.26 11.96
C LEU A 386 30.99 -10.31 13.11
N PRO A 387 31.06 -11.39 13.91
CA PRO A 387 32.12 -11.53 14.89
C PRO A 387 33.48 -11.54 14.17
N LEU A 388 34.39 -10.66 14.62
CA LEU A 388 35.80 -10.64 14.20
C LEU A 388 36.55 -11.89 14.66
#